data_AF-A0A847F2B8-F1
#
_entry.id   AF-A0A847F2B8-F1
#
_cell.length_a   1.000
_cell.length_b   1.000
_cell.length_c   1.000
_cell.angle_alpha   90.00
_cell.angle_beta   90.00
_cell.angle_gamma   90.00
#
_symmetry.space_group_name_H-M   'P 1'
#
loop_
_entity.id
_entity.type
_entity.pdbx_description
1 polymer ?
#
loop_
_entity_poly.entity_id
_entity_poly.type
_entity_poly.pdbx_seq_one_letter_code
_entity_poly.pdbx_strand_id
1 'polypeptide(L)'
;MSLDSPLRRWLEGLGAHQDVIEFFAPYGSDFIQAYRDLDRGDWLLGLASRLVDDRGALVRAAAAVARVAESALDRDRVGGEAIELIEAAEDWAALRRNGEELVAKADALEKRAEELEDPRHRFTLLAASSAARSAADPEAAPMTAYYVMEALLAAHGGEDDAMERVAEIHQLTAKAAKMHLPPELMRTPFKAH
;
A
#
# COMPACT_ATOMS: atom_id res chain seq x y z
N MET A 1 -17.38 -12.67 -23.86
CA MET A 1 -16.45 -13.17 -22.82
C MET A 1 -17.30 -13.74 -21.71
N SER A 2 -16.94 -14.90 -21.15
CA SER A 2 -17.76 -15.55 -20.12
C SER A 2 -17.82 -14.66 -18.87
N LEU A 3 -19.03 -14.23 -18.49
CA LEU A 3 -19.30 -13.44 -17.27
C LEU A 3 -19.09 -14.26 -15.98
N ASP A 4 -18.67 -15.52 -16.11
CA ASP A 4 -18.70 -16.53 -15.08
C ASP A 4 -17.29 -17.05 -14.77
N SER A 5 -16.42 -16.12 -14.39
CA SER A 5 -15.04 -16.41 -13.98
C SER A 5 -14.99 -16.85 -12.51
N PRO A 6 -14.32 -17.98 -12.17
CA PRO A 6 -14.09 -18.38 -10.79
C PRO A 6 -13.40 -17.29 -9.94
N LEU A 7 -12.44 -16.56 -10.52
CA LEU A 7 -11.79 -15.43 -9.84
C LEU A 7 -12.78 -14.32 -9.49
N ARG A 8 -13.66 -13.98 -10.43
CA ARG A 8 -14.69 -12.96 -10.22
C ARG A 8 -15.57 -13.28 -9.02
N ARG A 9 -16.16 -14.49 -8.97
CA ARG A 9 -17.05 -14.90 -7.87
C ARG A 9 -16.33 -14.91 -6.53
N TRP A 10 -15.06 -15.32 -6.52
CA TRP A 10 -14.26 -15.32 -5.31
C TRP A 10 -13.95 -13.90 -4.81
N LEU A 11 -13.56 -12.99 -5.69
CA LEU A 11 -13.32 -11.57 -5.37
C LEU A 11 -14.60 -10.85 -4.92
N GLU A 12 -15.75 -11.13 -5.54
CA GLU A 12 -17.06 -10.66 -5.09
C GLU A 12 -17.36 -11.14 -3.67
N GLY A 13 -17.08 -12.40 -3.35
CA GLY A 13 -17.21 -12.96 -2.00
C GLY A 13 -16.28 -12.32 -0.95
N LEU A 14 -15.17 -11.72 -1.39
CA LEU A 14 -14.26 -10.93 -0.54
C LEU A 14 -14.68 -9.46 -0.40
N GLY A 15 -15.76 -9.04 -1.07
CA GLY A 15 -16.20 -7.65 -1.11
C GLY A 15 -15.28 -6.73 -1.91
N ALA A 16 -14.58 -7.27 -2.93
CA ALA A 16 -13.75 -6.46 -3.80
C ALA A 16 -14.57 -5.42 -4.58
N HIS A 17 -13.98 -4.24 -4.82
CA HIS A 17 -14.60 -3.21 -5.66
C HIS A 17 -14.75 -3.70 -7.11
N GLN A 18 -15.74 -3.15 -7.82
CA GLN A 18 -16.06 -3.55 -9.20
C GLN A 18 -14.84 -3.44 -10.14
N ASP A 19 -14.04 -2.38 -10.03
CA ASP A 19 -12.85 -2.19 -10.86
C ASP A 19 -11.80 -3.29 -10.67
N VAL A 20 -11.63 -3.78 -9.43
CA VAL A 20 -10.74 -4.91 -9.13
C VAL A 20 -11.28 -6.17 -9.81
N ILE A 21 -12.58 -6.42 -9.68
CA ILE A 21 -13.23 -7.59 -10.29
C ILE A 21 -13.06 -7.55 -11.82
N GLU A 22 -13.25 -6.40 -12.44
CA GLU A 22 -13.11 -6.22 -13.89
C GLU A 22 -11.69 -6.44 -14.37
N PHE A 23 -10.69 -5.98 -13.61
CA PHE A 23 -9.27 -6.26 -13.90
C PHE A 23 -8.94 -7.75 -13.88
N PHE A 24 -9.43 -8.50 -12.88
CA PHE A 24 -9.13 -9.94 -12.76
C PHE A 24 -9.96 -10.82 -13.72
N ALA A 25 -11.05 -10.30 -14.28
CA ALA A 25 -11.96 -11.09 -15.11
C ALA A 25 -11.31 -11.79 -16.32
N PRO A 26 -10.42 -11.15 -17.11
CA PRO A 26 -9.78 -11.77 -18.27
C PRO A 26 -8.88 -12.96 -17.93
N TYR A 27 -8.40 -13.06 -16.69
CA TYR A 27 -7.45 -14.09 -16.26
C TYR A 27 -8.11 -15.44 -15.90
N GLY A 28 -9.45 -15.51 -15.85
CA GLY A 28 -10.18 -16.75 -15.59
C GLY A 28 -9.92 -17.34 -14.20
N SER A 29 -9.03 -18.33 -14.10
CA SER A 29 -8.60 -18.92 -12.82
C SER A 29 -7.13 -18.65 -12.48
N ASP A 30 -6.40 -17.95 -13.34
CA ASP A 30 -4.97 -17.69 -13.15
C ASP A 30 -4.73 -16.47 -12.25
N PHE A 31 -4.94 -16.68 -10.94
CA PHE A 31 -4.71 -15.65 -9.94
C PHE A 31 -3.27 -15.15 -9.93
N ILE A 32 -2.31 -16.06 -10.12
CA ILE A 32 -0.88 -15.75 -9.99
C ILE A 32 -0.45 -14.82 -11.11
N GLN A 33 -0.87 -15.08 -12.36
CA GLN A 33 -0.59 -14.19 -13.47
C GLN A 33 -1.30 -12.84 -13.29
N ALA A 34 -2.58 -12.84 -12.89
CA ALA A 34 -3.31 -11.60 -12.62
C ALA A 34 -2.63 -10.75 -11.54
N TYR A 35 -2.15 -11.37 -10.45
CA TYR A 35 -1.42 -10.69 -9.39
C TYR A 35 -0.08 -10.13 -9.87
N ARG A 36 0.65 -10.89 -10.72
CA ARG A 36 1.91 -10.44 -11.32
C ARG A 36 1.73 -9.24 -12.24
N ASP A 37 0.61 -9.18 -12.96
CA ASP A 37 0.30 -8.09 -13.89
C ASP A 37 -0.35 -6.88 -13.19
N LEU A 38 -0.89 -7.06 -11.98
CA LEU A 38 -1.53 -5.98 -11.23
C LEU A 38 -0.55 -4.86 -10.90
N ASP A 39 -0.74 -3.70 -11.50
CA ASP A 39 0.17 -2.55 -11.44
C ASP A 39 -0.32 -1.43 -10.51
N ARG A 40 -1.28 -1.73 -9.63
CA ARG A 40 -1.83 -0.80 -8.63
C ARG A 40 -1.46 -1.18 -7.20
N GLY A 41 -0.63 -0.36 -6.55
CA GLY A 41 -0.17 -0.58 -5.18
C GLY A 41 -1.28 -0.62 -4.13
N ASP A 42 -2.29 0.24 -4.24
CA ASP A 42 -3.45 0.28 -3.36
C ASP A 42 -4.29 -0.99 -3.46
N TRP A 43 -4.48 -1.52 -4.67
CA TRP A 43 -5.17 -2.80 -4.88
C TRP A 43 -4.36 -3.98 -4.35
N LEU A 44 -3.04 -3.99 -4.55
CA LEU A 44 -2.16 -5.03 -4.02
C LEU A 44 -2.21 -5.07 -2.49
N LEU A 45 -2.10 -3.92 -1.82
CA LEU A 45 -2.19 -3.83 -0.37
C LEU A 45 -3.62 -4.15 0.12
N GLY A 46 -4.66 -3.79 -0.63
CA GLY A 46 -6.06 -4.11 -0.34
C GLY A 46 -6.37 -5.61 -0.41
N LEU A 47 -5.80 -6.31 -1.39
CA LEU A 47 -5.87 -7.77 -1.46
C LEU A 47 -5.04 -8.40 -0.33
N ALA A 48 -3.81 -7.94 -0.15
CA ALA A 48 -2.90 -8.47 0.86
C ALA A 48 -3.44 -8.35 2.29
N SER A 49 -4.09 -7.23 2.64
CA SER A 49 -4.64 -7.01 3.98
C SER A 49 -5.69 -8.06 4.39
N ARG A 50 -6.33 -8.69 3.40
CA ARG A 50 -7.35 -9.74 3.58
C ARG A 50 -6.79 -11.15 3.39
N LEU A 51 -5.82 -11.29 2.49
CA LEU A 51 -5.38 -12.60 2.00
C LEU A 51 -4.08 -13.09 2.63
N VAL A 52 -3.29 -12.23 3.29
CA VAL A 52 -1.98 -12.59 3.85
C VAL A 52 -2.10 -12.81 5.35
N ASP A 53 -1.62 -13.97 5.82
CA ASP A 53 -1.49 -14.26 7.26
C ASP A 53 -0.17 -13.71 7.85
N ASP A 54 0.87 -13.53 7.03
CA ASP A 54 2.13 -12.92 7.46
C ASP A 54 1.98 -11.39 7.58
N ARG A 55 1.53 -10.96 8.77
CA ARG A 55 1.45 -9.53 9.14
C ARG A 55 2.77 -8.79 8.91
N GLY A 56 3.91 -9.44 9.15
CA GLY A 56 5.23 -8.83 8.92
C GLY A 56 5.47 -8.54 7.44
N ALA A 57 5.06 -9.43 6.54
CA ALA A 57 5.15 -9.20 5.10
C ALA A 57 4.27 -8.03 4.65
N LEU A 58 3.05 -7.92 5.18
CA LEU A 58 2.17 -6.78 4.89
C LEU A 58 2.78 -5.46 5.37
N VAL A 59 3.31 -5.40 6.60
CA VAL A 59 3.94 -4.18 7.13
C VAL A 59 5.17 -3.80 6.32
N ARG A 60 6.04 -4.76 5.94
CA ARG A 60 7.19 -4.49 5.06
C ARG A 60 6.75 -3.93 3.71
N ALA A 61 5.69 -4.46 3.13
CA ALA A 61 5.16 -3.96 1.86
C ALA A 61 4.60 -2.54 1.99
N ALA A 62 3.81 -2.26 3.03
CA ALA A 62 3.29 -0.94 3.28
C ALA A 62 4.44 0.06 3.54
N ALA A 63 5.44 -0.31 4.35
CA ALA A 63 6.64 0.50 4.59
C ALA A 63 7.41 0.78 3.30
N ALA A 64 7.66 -0.24 2.47
CA ALA A 64 8.31 -0.07 1.18
C ALA A 64 7.51 0.84 0.22
N VAL A 65 6.18 0.79 0.28
CA VAL A 65 5.33 1.74 -0.44
C VAL A 65 5.47 3.16 0.11
N ALA A 66 5.47 3.34 1.43
CA ALA A 66 5.70 4.64 2.07
C ALA A 66 7.06 5.24 1.67
N ARG A 67 8.11 4.41 1.54
CA ARG A 67 9.44 4.82 1.04
C ARG A 67 9.37 5.48 -0.35
N VAL A 68 8.39 5.16 -1.19
CA VAL A 68 8.24 5.80 -2.52
C VAL A 68 7.97 7.30 -2.38
N ALA A 69 7.28 7.73 -1.33
CA ALA A 69 7.07 9.15 -1.02
C ALA A 69 8.35 9.86 -0.55
N GLU A 70 9.45 9.17 -0.25
CA GLU A 70 10.73 9.82 0.06
C GLU A 70 11.27 10.64 -1.10
N SER A 71 10.97 10.24 -2.34
CA SER A 71 11.33 11.06 -3.51
C SER A 71 10.62 12.42 -3.54
N ALA A 72 9.52 12.56 -2.79
CA ALA A 72 8.80 13.81 -2.58
C ALA A 72 9.31 14.61 -1.38
N LEU A 73 10.14 14.03 -0.52
CA LEU A 73 10.61 14.67 0.71
C LEU A 73 11.85 15.52 0.48
N ASP A 74 11.81 16.74 0.98
CA ASP A 74 13.04 17.40 1.41
C ASP A 74 13.53 16.71 2.70
N ARG A 75 14.86 16.55 2.89
CA ARG A 75 15.42 16.02 4.16
C ARG A 75 15.35 17.04 5.30
N ASP A 76 14.21 17.71 5.41
CA ASP A 76 13.88 18.60 6.50
C ASP A 76 13.36 17.80 7.70
N ARG A 77 12.92 18.51 8.74
CA ARG A 77 12.43 17.89 9.96
C ARG A 77 11.25 16.95 9.71
N VAL A 78 10.32 17.29 8.82
CA VAL A 78 9.14 16.46 8.54
C VAL A 78 9.57 15.18 7.82
N GLY A 79 10.47 15.30 6.85
CA GLY A 79 11.04 14.14 6.18
C GLY A 79 11.74 13.18 7.15
N GLY A 80 12.49 13.71 8.13
CA GLY A 80 13.10 12.91 9.19
C GLY A 80 12.09 12.15 10.04
N GLU A 81 11.02 12.82 10.50
CA GLU A 81 9.98 12.21 11.34
C GLU A 81 9.22 11.08 10.60
N ALA A 82 8.95 11.23 9.30
CA ALA A 82 8.36 10.16 8.48
C ALA A 82 9.32 8.96 8.32
N ILE A 83 10.59 9.22 8.01
CA ILE A 83 11.61 8.18 7.81
C ILE A 83 11.78 7.35 9.09
N GLU A 84 11.88 8.01 10.26
CA GLU A 84 12.01 7.33 11.55
C GLU A 84 10.84 6.36 11.83
N LEU A 85 9.61 6.74 11.46
CA LEU A 85 8.45 5.86 11.64
C LEU A 85 8.45 4.70 10.64
N ILE A 86 8.84 4.93 9.39
CA ILE A 86 8.97 3.87 8.39
C ILE A 86 10.03 2.84 8.84
N GLU A 87 11.18 3.31 9.32
CA GLU A 87 12.24 2.46 9.89
C GLU A 87 11.73 1.67 11.09
N ALA A 88 10.96 2.30 11.99
CA ALA A 88 10.36 1.60 13.13
C ALA A 88 9.37 0.51 12.69
N ALA A 89 8.61 0.72 11.61
CA ALA A 89 7.71 -0.29 11.04
C ALA A 89 8.47 -1.46 10.41
N GLU A 90 9.55 -1.18 9.69
CA GLU A 90 10.46 -2.20 9.12
C GLU A 90 11.10 -3.05 10.24
N ASP A 91 11.61 -2.40 11.29
CA ASP A 91 12.17 -3.03 12.48
C ASP A 91 11.14 -3.91 13.19
N TRP A 92 9.91 -3.40 13.35
CA TRP A 92 8.81 -4.17 13.92
C TRP A 92 8.55 -5.43 13.09
N ALA A 93 8.51 -5.31 11.76
CA ALA A 93 8.22 -6.43 10.88
C ALA A 93 9.34 -7.46 10.83
N ALA A 94 10.60 -7.06 11.05
CA ALA A 94 11.75 -7.95 11.12
C ALA A 94 11.84 -8.68 12.48
N LEU A 95 11.55 -7.98 13.58
CA LEU A 95 11.82 -8.45 14.94
C LEU A 95 10.58 -8.83 15.73
N ARG A 96 9.38 -8.59 15.19
CA ARG A 96 8.07 -8.80 15.83
C ARG A 96 8.00 -8.18 17.24
N ARG A 97 8.46 -6.92 17.35
CA ARG A 97 8.45 -6.13 18.59
C ARG A 97 7.02 -5.78 19.02
N ASN A 98 6.85 -5.11 20.15
CA ASN A 98 5.52 -4.65 20.59
C ASN A 98 4.95 -3.64 19.58
N GLY A 99 3.73 -3.91 19.07
CA GLY A 99 3.02 -3.04 18.13
C GLY A 99 2.39 -1.79 18.77
N GLU A 100 2.18 -1.79 20.10
CA GLU A 100 1.55 -0.67 20.80
C GLU A 100 2.36 0.63 20.70
N GLU A 101 3.69 0.54 20.83
CA GLU A 101 4.58 1.70 20.68
C GLU A 101 4.54 2.24 19.24
N LEU A 102 4.47 1.34 18.27
CA LEU A 102 4.40 1.70 16.85
C LEU A 102 3.08 2.42 16.52
N VAL A 103 1.96 1.94 17.06
CA VAL A 103 0.66 2.59 16.92
C VAL A 103 0.64 3.96 17.60
N ALA A 104 1.21 4.08 18.81
CA ALA A 104 1.27 5.36 19.51
C ALA A 104 2.11 6.41 18.73
N LYS A 105 3.20 5.98 18.08
CA LYS A 105 3.98 6.85 17.18
C LYS A 105 3.17 7.26 15.95
N ALA A 106 2.44 6.32 15.34
CA ALA A 106 1.56 6.62 14.21
C ALA A 106 0.45 7.63 14.59
N ASP A 107 -0.20 7.47 15.74
CA ASP A 107 -1.22 8.40 16.27
C ASP A 107 -0.64 9.81 16.47
N ALA A 108 0.58 9.92 16.99
CA ALA A 108 1.24 11.20 17.21
C ALA A 108 1.56 11.91 15.88
N LEU A 109 2.03 11.15 14.88
CA LEU A 109 2.34 11.66 13.55
C LEU A 109 1.09 12.04 12.75
N GLU A 110 -0.02 11.33 12.89
CA GLU A 110 -1.30 11.71 12.28
C GLU A 110 -1.80 13.05 12.83
N LYS A 111 -1.78 13.23 14.17
CA LYS A 111 -2.11 14.52 14.79
C LYS A 111 -1.20 15.64 14.32
N ARG A 112 0.11 15.35 14.19
CA ARG A 112 1.06 16.32 13.67
C ARG A 112 0.74 16.70 12.22
N ALA A 113 0.31 15.75 11.41
CA ALA A 113 -0.06 15.98 10.01
C ALA A 113 -1.26 16.94 9.86
N GLU A 114 -2.19 16.97 10.82
CA GLU A 114 -3.32 17.90 10.84
C GLU A 114 -2.90 19.37 10.97
N GLU A 115 -1.71 19.63 11.54
CA GLU A 115 -1.16 20.97 11.75
C GLU A 115 -0.34 21.48 10.55
N LEU A 116 -0.13 20.64 9.52
CA LEU A 116 0.72 20.97 8.38
C LEU A 116 -0.09 21.60 7.25
N GLU A 117 0.37 22.77 6.80
CA GLU A 117 -0.22 23.47 5.65
C GLU A 117 0.22 22.87 4.31
N ASP A 118 1.46 22.38 4.21
CA ASP A 118 1.97 21.75 3.00
C ASP A 118 1.37 20.35 2.81
N PRO A 119 0.53 20.12 1.77
CA PRO A 119 -0.09 18.82 1.52
C PRO A 119 0.94 17.70 1.31
N ARG A 120 2.10 17.99 0.69
CA ARG A 120 3.17 17.02 0.47
C ARG A 120 3.66 16.45 1.79
N HIS A 121 3.99 17.33 2.73
CA HIS A 121 4.43 16.98 4.08
C HIS A 121 3.36 16.23 4.86
N ARG A 122 2.12 16.73 4.86
CA ARG A 122 0.98 16.08 5.50
C ARG A 122 0.80 14.64 5.01
N PHE A 123 0.73 14.44 3.69
CA PHE A 123 0.48 13.11 3.14
C PHE A 123 1.65 12.16 3.32
N THR A 124 2.89 12.63 3.34
CA THR A 124 4.02 11.75 3.67
C THR A 124 3.97 11.28 5.12
N LEU A 125 3.61 12.13 6.08
CA LEU A 125 3.40 11.69 7.46
C LEU A 125 2.28 10.66 7.55
N LEU A 126 1.15 10.90 6.86
CA LEU A 126 0.03 9.96 6.82
C LEU A 126 0.40 8.62 6.17
N ALA A 127 1.22 8.61 5.12
CA ALA A 127 1.73 7.38 4.51
C ALA A 127 2.55 6.55 5.51
N ALA A 128 3.48 7.19 6.23
CA ALA A 128 4.28 6.55 7.27
C ALA A 128 3.41 6.01 8.42
N SER A 129 2.47 6.82 8.91
CA SER A 129 1.52 6.42 9.95
C SER A 129 0.66 5.23 9.53
N SER A 130 0.14 5.25 8.31
CA SER A 130 -0.68 4.17 7.77
C SER A 130 0.11 2.86 7.63
N ALA A 131 1.38 2.93 7.22
CA ALA A 131 2.26 1.77 7.14
C ALA A 131 2.53 1.18 8.54
N ALA A 132 2.85 2.03 9.51
CA ALA A 132 3.06 1.62 10.90
C ALA A 132 1.79 1.02 11.54
N ARG A 133 0.64 1.67 11.33
CA ARG A 133 -0.66 1.22 11.85
C ARG A 133 -1.05 -0.16 11.31
N SER A 134 -0.58 -0.52 10.12
CA SER A 134 -0.84 -1.83 9.53
C SER A 134 -0.36 -3.03 10.36
N ALA A 135 0.53 -2.80 11.33
CA ALA A 135 0.97 -3.80 12.31
C ALA A 135 -0.17 -4.24 13.25
N ALA A 136 -1.05 -3.31 13.65
CA ALA A 136 -2.20 -3.59 14.50
C ALA A 136 -3.49 -3.76 13.69
N ASP A 137 -3.63 -3.01 12.60
CA ASP A 137 -4.81 -3.00 11.74
C ASP A 137 -4.44 -3.20 10.26
N PRO A 138 -4.56 -4.43 9.69
CA PRO A 138 -4.42 -4.68 8.25
C PRO A 138 -5.14 -3.65 7.37
N GLU A 139 -6.29 -3.19 7.87
CA GLU A 139 -7.18 -2.15 7.37
C GLU A 139 -6.45 -0.96 6.75
N ALA A 140 -5.38 -0.56 7.45
CA ALA A 140 -4.62 0.66 7.18
C ALA A 140 -3.62 0.50 6.03
N ALA A 141 -3.19 -0.71 5.66
CA ALA A 141 -2.16 -0.87 4.62
C ALA A 141 -2.51 -0.21 3.27
N PRO A 142 -3.73 -0.35 2.72
CA PRO A 142 -4.08 0.23 1.42
C PRO A 142 -4.02 1.76 1.40
N MET A 143 -4.29 2.40 2.54
CA MET A 143 -4.24 3.85 2.68
C MET A 143 -2.83 4.40 2.51
N THR A 144 -1.79 3.60 2.77
CA THR A 144 -0.40 4.01 2.52
C THR A 144 -0.17 4.35 1.05
N ALA A 145 -0.65 3.52 0.12
CA ALA A 145 -0.51 3.79 -1.32
C ALA A 145 -1.28 5.04 -1.76
N TYR A 146 -2.47 5.25 -1.20
CA TYR A 146 -3.26 6.47 -1.42
C TYR A 146 -2.50 7.72 -0.96
N TYR A 147 -1.98 7.73 0.27
CA TYR A 147 -1.25 8.89 0.78
C TYR A 147 0.06 9.16 0.02
N VAL A 148 0.77 8.13 -0.43
CA VAL A 148 1.94 8.28 -1.30
C VAL A 148 1.57 8.96 -2.61
N MET A 149 0.44 8.57 -3.21
CA MET A 149 -0.07 9.21 -4.43
C MET A 149 -0.37 10.69 -4.20
N GLU A 150 -1.11 11.02 -3.14
CA GLU A 150 -1.41 12.41 -2.79
C GLU A 150 -0.15 13.24 -2.51
N ALA A 151 0.85 12.67 -1.83
CA ALA A 151 2.12 13.35 -1.55
C ALA A 151 2.90 13.66 -2.84
N LEU A 152 2.97 12.71 -3.77
CA LEU A 152 3.72 12.88 -5.02
C LEU A 152 3.02 13.81 -6.01
N LEU A 153 1.68 13.76 -6.07
CA LEU A 153 0.89 14.71 -6.86
C LEU A 153 1.03 16.13 -6.32
N ALA A 154 0.98 16.31 -4.99
CA ALA A 154 1.21 17.60 -4.35
C ALA A 154 2.61 18.18 -4.65
N ALA A 155 3.64 17.32 -4.66
CA ALA A 155 5.01 17.74 -4.96
C ALA A 155 5.22 18.20 -6.41
N HIS A 156 4.38 17.79 -7.36
CA HIS A 156 4.59 18.06 -8.78
C HIS A 156 3.98 19.36 -9.29
N GLY A 157 3.20 20.10 -8.49
CA GLY A 157 2.68 21.42 -8.86
C GLY A 157 1.90 21.38 -10.19
N GLY A 158 0.70 20.80 -10.14
CA GLY A 158 0.00 20.20 -11.28
C GLY A 158 0.02 20.95 -12.61
N GLU A 159 0.30 20.19 -13.69
CA GLU A 159 -0.05 20.50 -15.08
C GLU A 159 -0.02 19.23 -15.97
N ASP A 160 -0.93 19.22 -16.94
CA ASP A 160 -1.14 18.44 -18.19
C ASP A 160 -1.03 16.90 -18.27
N ASP A 161 -0.25 16.18 -17.45
CA ASP A 161 -0.10 14.71 -17.54
C ASP A 161 -0.52 13.95 -16.27
N ALA A 162 -1.52 14.48 -15.54
CA ALA A 162 -1.96 13.93 -14.26
C ALA A 162 -2.32 12.43 -14.32
N MET A 163 -2.91 11.95 -15.42
CA MET A 163 -3.29 10.54 -15.57
C MET A 163 -2.11 9.61 -15.81
N GLU A 164 -1.14 10.01 -16.65
CA GLU A 164 0.09 9.24 -16.87
C GLU A 164 0.89 9.18 -15.56
N ARG A 165 0.95 10.30 -14.84
CA ARG A 165 1.63 10.36 -13.54
C ARG A 165 0.98 9.49 -12.48
N VAL A 166 -0.35 9.46 -12.41
CA VAL A 166 -1.08 8.55 -11.51
C VAL A 166 -0.75 7.08 -11.84
N ALA A 167 -0.70 6.72 -13.13
CA ALA A 167 -0.32 5.37 -13.54
C ALA A 167 1.13 5.03 -13.15
N GLU A 168 2.08 5.95 -13.35
CA GLU A 168 3.48 5.78 -12.91
C GLU A 168 3.59 5.58 -11.39
N ILE A 169 2.86 6.37 -10.60
CA ILE A 169 2.87 6.24 -9.14
C ILE A 169 2.28 4.88 -8.72
N HIS A 170 1.18 4.46 -9.34
CA HIS A 170 0.62 3.13 -9.11
C HIS A 170 1.64 2.03 -9.40
N GLN A 171 2.38 2.12 -10.52
CA GLN A 171 3.42 1.16 -10.87
C GLN A 171 4.58 1.15 -9.87
N LEU A 172 5.05 2.31 -9.42
CA LEU A 172 6.11 2.43 -8.43
C LEU A 172 5.71 1.81 -7.09
N THR A 173 4.50 2.12 -6.61
CA THR A 173 3.97 1.56 -5.38
C THR A 173 3.69 0.06 -5.51
N ALA A 174 3.18 -0.40 -6.65
CA ALA A 174 2.98 -1.83 -6.92
C ALA A 174 4.31 -2.61 -6.92
N LYS A 175 5.34 -2.06 -7.57
CA LYS A 175 6.68 -2.63 -7.58
C LYS A 175 7.23 -2.73 -6.16
N ALA A 176 7.10 -1.67 -5.37
CA ALA A 176 7.58 -1.65 -3.99
C ALA A 176 6.86 -2.71 -3.12
N ALA A 177 5.53 -2.80 -3.21
CA ALA A 177 4.76 -3.79 -2.46
C ALA A 177 5.11 -5.23 -2.82
N LYS A 178 5.25 -5.54 -4.12
CA LYS A 178 5.54 -6.90 -4.63
C LYS A 178 6.89 -7.46 -4.17
N MET A 179 7.86 -6.62 -3.83
CA MET A 179 9.14 -7.09 -3.26
C MET A 179 8.96 -7.83 -1.93
N HIS A 180 7.86 -7.54 -1.21
CA HIS A 180 7.57 -8.11 0.10
C HIS A 180 6.29 -8.96 0.12
N LEU A 181 5.48 -8.89 -0.94
CA LEU A 181 4.25 -9.65 -1.11
C LEU A 181 4.31 -10.52 -2.38
N PRO A 182 5.16 -11.55 -2.40
CA PRO A 182 5.14 -12.49 -3.51
C PRO A 182 3.80 -13.25 -3.51
N PRO A 183 3.27 -13.66 -4.68
CA PRO A 183 1.94 -14.27 -4.81
C PRO A 183 1.70 -15.47 -3.88
N GLU A 184 2.77 -16.20 -3.53
CA GLU A 184 2.76 -17.38 -2.68
C GLU A 184 2.34 -17.08 -1.23
N LEU A 185 2.39 -15.80 -0.81
CA LEU A 185 1.88 -15.37 0.49
C LEU A 185 0.36 -15.16 0.52
N MET A 186 -0.30 -15.12 -0.64
CA MET A 186 -1.73 -14.88 -0.74
C MET A 186 -2.50 -16.18 -0.52
N ARG A 187 -3.44 -16.19 0.44
CA ARG A 187 -4.41 -17.28 0.55
C ARG A 187 -5.37 -17.24 -0.63
N THR A 188 -5.17 -18.15 -1.58
CA THR A 188 -6.00 -18.27 -2.76
C THR A 188 -6.50 -19.71 -2.94
N PRO A 189 -7.76 -19.92 -3.37
CA PRO A 189 -8.26 -21.25 -3.71
C PRO A 189 -7.72 -21.75 -5.07
N PHE A 190 -7.01 -20.90 -5.82
CA PHE A 190 -6.46 -21.22 -7.13
C PHE A 190 -5.05 -21.78 -6.98
N LYS A 191 -4.79 -22.94 -7.60
CA LYS A 191 -3.46 -23.55 -7.56
C LYS A 191 -2.48 -22.75 -8.41
N ALA A 192 -1.25 -22.59 -7.94
CA ALA A 192 -0.14 -22.22 -8.82
C ALA A 192 0.01 -23.33 -9.88
N HIS A 193 -0.10 -22.94 -11.15
CA HIS A 193 0.13 -23.83 -12.29
C HIS A 193 1.62 -23.82 -12.67
#